data_AF-A0AAW2BI89-F1
#
_entry.id   AF-A0AAW2BI89-F1
#
_cell.length_a   1.000
_cell.length_b   1.000
_cell.length_c   1.000
_cell.angle_alpha   90.00
_cell.angle_beta   90.00
_cell.angle_gamma   90.00
#
_symmetry.space_group_name_H-M   'P 1'
#
loop_
_entity.id
_entity.type
_entity.pdbx_description
1 polymer ?
#
loop_
_entity_poly.entity_id
_entity_poly.type
_entity_poly.pdbx_seq_one_letter_code
_entity_poly.pdbx_strand_id
1 'polypeptide(L)'
;MNSNTGKNEGIGQMEQRKDFLQLLLELREQDGVATSISMRQVKAMLTDILEGVTDTTSTMVEWVMAQLMQHPEAKRKVNEELIEFVGLDSLVEESHLPKLHYLDVVIKETFRLHPALPFLVPRCPSQSNTVVHKSNNFIKKVGCRRAYVKPEINGNRYYCVKILKNASLVA
;
A
#
# COMPACT_ATOMS: atom_id res chain seq x y z
N MET A 1 16.27 -21.55 -61.48
CA MET A 1 16.24 -20.56 -60.38
C MET A 1 14.81 -20.10 -60.17
N ASN A 2 14.11 -20.67 -59.19
CA ASN A 2 13.09 -19.98 -58.41
C ASN A 2 12.68 -20.90 -57.25
N SER A 3 12.99 -20.50 -56.02
CA SER A 3 12.62 -21.24 -54.82
C SER A 3 12.10 -20.26 -53.77
N ASN A 4 10.78 -20.19 -53.71
CA ASN A 4 9.92 -19.96 -52.55
C ASN A 4 10.31 -18.90 -51.51
N THR A 5 9.54 -17.83 -51.60
CA THR A 5 9.14 -16.85 -50.59
C THR A 5 8.84 -17.52 -49.24
N GLY A 6 9.69 -17.22 -48.25
CA GLY A 6 9.51 -17.60 -46.85
C GLY A 6 8.43 -16.75 -46.18
N LYS A 7 7.41 -17.45 -45.70
CA LYS A 7 6.38 -17.11 -44.72
C LYS A 7 6.57 -15.77 -43.98
N ASN A 8 5.58 -14.90 -44.20
CA ASN A 8 5.30 -13.71 -43.40
C ASN A 8 4.71 -14.18 -42.06
N GLU A 9 5.52 -14.17 -41.00
CA GLU A 9 5.02 -14.38 -39.64
C GLU A 9 4.25 -13.12 -39.21
N GLY A 10 2.96 -13.30 -38.96
CA GLY A 10 2.08 -12.24 -38.50
C GLY A 10 2.57 -11.71 -37.15
N ILE A 11 3.00 -10.45 -37.13
CA ILE A 11 3.17 -9.68 -35.92
C ILE A 11 1.78 -9.51 -35.32
N GLY A 12 1.40 -10.42 -34.41
CA GLY A 12 0.31 -10.19 -33.48
C GLY A 12 0.62 -8.90 -32.73
N GLN A 13 -0.26 -7.92 -32.83
CA GLN A 13 -0.13 -6.66 -32.11
C GLN A 13 -0.10 -6.96 -30.60
N MET A 14 1.10 -6.97 -30.00
CA MET A 14 1.21 -6.77 -28.56
C MET A 14 0.82 -5.31 -28.31
N GLU A 15 -0.42 -5.09 -27.88
CA GLU A 15 -0.83 -3.83 -27.30
C GLU A 15 0.16 -3.50 -26.17
N GLN A 16 1.02 -2.50 -26.38
CA GLN A 16 2.00 -2.10 -25.37
C GLN A 16 1.24 -1.65 -24.13
N ARG A 17 1.36 -2.41 -23.04
CA ARG A 17 0.81 -2.05 -21.75
C ARG A 17 1.50 -0.76 -21.29
N LYS A 18 0.76 0.34 -21.21
CA LYS A 18 1.26 1.63 -20.75
C LYS A 18 1.71 1.51 -19.29
N ASP A 19 2.92 1.96 -19.01
CA ASP A 19 3.41 2.05 -17.64
C ASP A 19 2.77 3.23 -16.88
N PHE A 20 2.92 3.24 -15.56
CA PHE A 20 2.30 4.26 -14.72
C PHE A 20 2.80 5.68 -15.03
N LEU A 21 4.09 5.84 -15.37
CA LEU A 21 4.65 7.14 -15.75
C LEU A 21 4.05 7.61 -17.08
N GLN A 22 3.93 6.72 -18.07
CA GLN A 22 3.31 7.00 -19.35
C GLN A 22 1.87 7.46 -19.18
N LEU A 23 1.10 6.80 -18.30
CA LEU A 23 -0.27 7.22 -17.97
C LEU A 23 -0.31 8.62 -17.34
N LEU A 24 0.61 8.93 -16.41
CA LEU A 24 0.70 10.27 -15.82
C LEU A 24 1.09 11.35 -16.83
N LEU A 25 1.98 11.04 -17.77
CA LEU A 25 2.38 11.98 -18.82
C LEU A 25 1.24 12.23 -19.81
N GLU A 26 0.50 11.20 -20.21
CA GLU A 26 -0.69 11.36 -21.06
C GLU A 26 -1.78 12.19 -20.38
N LEU A 27 -2.02 11.98 -19.07
CA LEU A 27 -2.96 12.79 -18.28
C LEU A 27 -2.54 14.25 -18.17
N ARG A 28 -1.24 14.53 -18.25
CA ARG A 28 -0.71 15.89 -18.29
C ARG A 28 -0.93 16.55 -19.66
N GLU A 29 -0.80 15.79 -20.74
CA GLU A 29 -0.86 16.28 -22.13
C GLU A 29 -2.30 16.50 -22.63
N GLN A 30 -3.32 15.94 -21.96
CA GLN A 30 -4.73 16.21 -22.23
C GLN A 30 -5.13 17.62 -21.74
N ASP A 31 -4.75 18.64 -22.52
CA ASP A 31 -5.13 20.04 -22.31
C ASP A 31 -6.65 20.22 -22.48
N GLY A 32 -7.37 20.55 -21.40
CA GLY A 32 -8.78 20.97 -21.47
C GLY A 32 -9.68 20.58 -20.30
N VAL A 33 -9.24 19.72 -19.39
CA VAL A 33 -10.03 19.31 -18.21
C VAL A 33 -9.54 20.09 -16.98
N ALA A 34 -10.44 20.44 -16.05
CA ALA A 34 -10.13 21.05 -14.74
C ALA A 34 -9.22 20.19 -13.82
N THR A 35 -8.56 19.18 -14.37
CA THR A 35 -7.79 18.12 -13.72
C THR A 35 -6.37 18.00 -14.31
N SER A 36 -5.88 18.99 -15.06
CA SER A 36 -4.51 18.99 -15.59
C SER A 36 -3.48 18.91 -14.45
N ILE A 37 -2.67 17.84 -14.43
CA ILE A 37 -1.63 17.65 -13.41
C ILE A 37 -0.31 18.33 -13.82
N SER A 38 0.28 19.07 -12.89
CA SER A 38 1.59 19.69 -13.09
C SER A 38 2.72 18.67 -13.06
N MET A 39 3.84 18.95 -13.73
CA MET A 39 5.03 18.09 -13.68
C MET A 39 5.55 17.91 -12.23
N ARG A 40 5.32 18.91 -11.37
CA ARG A 40 5.65 18.82 -9.94
C ARG A 40 4.80 17.79 -9.21
N GLN A 41 3.52 17.66 -9.57
CA GLN A 41 2.61 16.64 -9.03
C GLN A 41 2.96 15.26 -9.57
N VAL A 42 3.28 15.13 -10.87
CA VAL A 42 3.76 13.86 -11.45
C VAL A 42 4.98 13.36 -10.70
N LYS A 43 5.99 14.23 -10.49
CA LYS A 43 7.18 13.89 -9.71
C LYS A 43 6.83 13.48 -8.27
N ALA A 44 5.97 14.27 -7.59
CA ALA A 44 5.57 13.97 -6.22
C ALA A 44 4.86 12.60 -6.11
N MET A 45 3.92 12.30 -7.00
CA MET A 45 3.21 11.01 -7.00
C MET A 45 4.16 9.82 -7.19
N LEU A 46 5.15 9.95 -8.08
CA LEU A 46 6.15 8.89 -8.29
C LEU A 46 7.04 8.71 -7.06
N THR A 47 7.48 9.81 -6.46
CA THR A 47 8.26 9.78 -5.22
C THR A 47 7.45 9.15 -4.08
N ASP A 48 6.18 9.54 -3.90
CA ASP A 48 5.30 9.00 -2.86
C ASP A 48 5.11 7.47 -2.99
N ILE A 49 4.99 6.95 -4.22
CA ILE A 49 4.88 5.50 -4.46
C ILE A 49 6.18 4.78 -4.10
N LEU A 50 7.33 5.31 -4.51
CA LEU A 50 8.62 4.68 -4.24
C LEU A 50 8.94 4.68 -2.74
N GLU A 51 8.72 5.79 -2.05
CA GLU A 51 8.90 5.91 -0.60
C GLU A 51 7.94 4.98 0.15
N GLY A 52 6.67 4.91 -0.29
CA GLY A 52 5.67 4.07 0.37
C GLY A 52 5.90 2.56 0.23
N VAL A 53 6.47 2.11 -0.89
CA VAL A 53 6.62 0.67 -1.20
C VAL A 53 7.92 0.08 -0.66
N THR A 54 9.01 0.84 -0.64
CA THR A 54 10.36 0.29 -0.37
C THR A 54 10.47 -0.31 1.04
N ASP A 55 10.28 0.52 2.06
CA ASP A 55 10.49 0.10 3.45
C ASP A 55 9.42 -0.89 3.90
N THR A 56 8.17 -0.66 3.48
CA THR A 56 7.03 -1.50 3.87
C THR A 56 7.16 -2.90 3.27
N THR A 57 7.51 -3.03 1.99
CA THR A 57 7.63 -4.33 1.33
C THR A 57 8.83 -5.12 1.85
N SER A 58 10.00 -4.48 2.01
CA SER A 58 11.20 -5.14 2.57
C SER A 58 10.91 -5.70 3.96
N THR A 59 10.35 -4.85 4.84
CA THR A 59 9.99 -5.24 6.21
C THR A 59 9.00 -6.42 6.23
N MET A 60 7.98 -6.41 5.37
CA MET A 60 7.01 -7.49 5.34
C MET A 60 7.59 -8.81 4.82
N VAL A 61 8.44 -8.77 3.79
CA VAL A 61 9.11 -9.98 3.28
C VAL A 61 10.05 -10.54 4.35
N GLU A 62 10.80 -9.70 5.05
CA GLU A 62 11.64 -10.11 6.18
C GLU A 62 10.84 -10.82 7.26
N TRP A 63 9.69 -10.25 7.67
CA TRP A 63 8.82 -10.88 8.66
C TRP A 63 8.23 -12.21 8.18
N VAL A 64 7.77 -12.30 6.93
CA VAL A 64 7.22 -13.55 6.37
C VAL A 64 8.28 -14.65 6.39
N MET A 65 9.49 -14.34 5.94
CA MET A 65 10.61 -15.29 5.96
C MET A 65 10.99 -15.68 7.39
N ALA A 66 11.04 -14.72 8.32
CA ALA A 66 11.31 -14.99 9.73
C ALA A 66 10.24 -15.90 10.37
N GLN A 67 8.95 -15.70 10.05
CA GLN A 67 7.86 -16.54 10.55
C GLN A 67 7.92 -17.96 9.97
N LEU A 68 8.21 -18.10 8.68
CA LEU A 68 8.37 -19.40 8.03
C LEU A 68 9.57 -20.20 8.56
N MET A 69 10.69 -19.53 8.86
CA MET A 69 11.86 -20.19 9.47
C MET A 69 11.59 -20.66 10.90
N GLN A 70 10.79 -19.92 11.67
CA GLN A 70 10.40 -20.28 13.03
C GLN A 70 9.34 -21.40 13.09
N HIS A 71 8.56 -21.59 12.03
CA HIS A 71 7.48 -22.58 11.96
C HIS A 71 7.69 -23.57 10.80
N PRO A 72 8.53 -24.61 10.98
CA PRO A 72 8.86 -25.56 9.91
C PRO A 72 7.65 -26.27 9.30
N GLU A 73 6.60 -26.54 10.09
CA GLU A 73 5.37 -27.13 9.58
C GLU A 73 4.63 -26.22 8.59
N ALA A 74 4.57 -24.92 8.87
CA ALA A 74 3.96 -23.95 7.96
C ALA A 74 4.79 -23.81 6.68
N LYS A 75 6.12 -23.74 6.80
CA LYS A 75 7.03 -23.76 5.64
C LYS A 75 6.85 -25.00 4.78
N ARG A 76 6.71 -26.18 5.37
CA ARG A 76 6.47 -27.42 4.63
C ARG A 76 5.17 -27.35 3.84
N LYS A 77 4.07 -26.92 4.45
CA LYS A 77 2.77 -26.79 3.77
C LYS A 77 2.80 -25.77 2.62
N VAL A 78 3.48 -24.63 2.80
CA VAL A 78 3.69 -23.65 1.71
C VAL A 78 4.46 -24.27 0.56
N ASN A 79 5.54 -25.01 0.84
CA ASN A 79 6.30 -25.69 -0.20
C ASN A 79 5.48 -26.77 -0.92
N GLU A 80 4.69 -27.56 -0.20
CA GLU A 80 3.78 -28.56 -0.78
C GLU A 80 2.76 -27.89 -1.73
N GLU A 81 2.14 -26.79 -1.30
CA GLU A 81 1.21 -26.00 -2.12
C GLU A 81 1.87 -25.42 -3.38
N LEU A 82 3.09 -24.87 -3.26
CA LEU A 82 3.85 -24.36 -4.39
C LEU A 82 4.20 -25.45 -5.40
N ILE A 83 4.62 -26.63 -4.93
CA ILE A 83 4.95 -27.77 -5.79
C ILE A 83 3.71 -28.27 -6.52
N GLU A 84 2.55 -28.30 -5.85
CA GLU A 84 1.29 -28.76 -6.44
C GLU A 84 0.79 -27.83 -7.56
N PHE A 85 0.82 -26.50 -7.34
CA PHE A 85 0.19 -25.56 -8.26
C PHE A 85 1.13 -24.87 -9.26
N VAL A 86 2.43 -24.79 -8.95
CA VAL A 86 3.45 -24.15 -9.81
C VAL A 86 4.36 -25.21 -10.43
N GLY A 87 4.74 -26.24 -9.67
CA GLY A 87 5.72 -27.25 -10.09
C GLY A 87 7.15 -26.90 -9.67
N LEU A 88 8.05 -27.90 -9.70
CA LEU A 88 9.41 -27.78 -9.13
C LEU A 88 10.34 -26.85 -9.93
N ASP A 89 10.19 -26.85 -11.26
CA ASP A 89 11.12 -26.18 -12.19
C ASP A 89 10.51 -24.91 -12.82
N SER A 90 9.32 -24.52 -12.39
CA SER A 90 8.59 -23.38 -12.97
C SER A 90 8.68 -22.14 -12.08
N LEU A 91 8.71 -20.97 -12.71
CA LEU A 91 8.70 -19.70 -12.00
C LEU A 91 7.28 -19.32 -11.57
N VAL A 92 7.14 -18.75 -10.37
CA VAL A 92 5.84 -18.28 -9.88
C VAL A 92 5.40 -17.06 -10.68
N GLU A 93 4.35 -17.22 -11.47
CA GLU A 93 3.64 -16.11 -12.13
C GLU A 93 2.42 -15.63 -11.34
N GLU A 94 1.96 -14.40 -11.61
CA GLU A 94 0.76 -13.80 -10.99
C GLU A 94 -0.50 -14.65 -11.18
N SER A 95 -0.59 -15.40 -12.27
CA SER A 95 -1.70 -16.31 -12.59
C SER A 95 -1.86 -17.46 -11.59
N HIS A 96 -0.81 -17.82 -10.85
CA HIS A 96 -0.82 -18.88 -9.83
C HIS A 96 -1.36 -18.40 -8.48
N LEU A 97 -1.25 -17.10 -8.18
CA LEU A 97 -1.60 -16.52 -6.87
C LEU A 97 -3.00 -16.90 -6.37
N PRO A 98 -4.06 -16.95 -7.21
CA PRO A 98 -5.38 -17.36 -6.75
C PRO A 98 -5.47 -18.79 -6.21
N LYS A 99 -4.52 -19.67 -6.55
CA LYS A 99 -4.47 -21.07 -6.08
C LYS A 99 -3.65 -21.25 -4.80
N LEU A 100 -2.78 -20.28 -4.47
CA LEU A 100 -1.87 -20.35 -3.32
C LEU A 100 -2.54 -19.82 -2.04
N HIS A 101 -3.58 -20.53 -1.57
CA HIS A 101 -4.41 -20.12 -0.45
C HIS A 101 -3.67 -20.16 0.90
N TYR A 102 -2.86 -21.19 1.12
CA TYR A 102 -2.11 -21.36 2.36
C TYR A 102 -1.02 -20.31 2.48
N LEU A 103 -0.31 -20.00 1.39
CA LEU A 103 0.64 -18.89 1.35
C LEU A 103 -0.03 -17.55 1.69
N ASP A 104 -1.21 -17.27 1.12
CA ASP A 104 -1.99 -16.05 1.42
C ASP A 104 -2.38 -15.97 2.91
N VAL A 105 -2.78 -17.09 3.53
CA VAL A 105 -3.05 -17.16 4.97
C VAL A 105 -1.79 -16.87 5.80
N VAL A 106 -0.63 -17.43 5.43
CA VAL A 106 0.65 -17.17 6.12
C VAL A 106 1.03 -15.70 6.05
N ILE A 107 0.88 -15.08 4.86
CA ILE A 107 1.15 -13.66 4.67
C ILE A 107 0.20 -12.85 5.57
N LYS A 108 -1.11 -13.10 5.51
CA LYS A 108 -2.10 -12.39 6.33
C LYS A 108 -1.85 -12.53 7.82
N GLU A 109 -1.50 -13.72 8.30
CA GLU A 109 -1.20 -13.94 9.72
C GLU A 109 0.09 -13.23 10.14
N THR A 110 1.10 -13.22 9.27
CA THR A 110 2.33 -12.44 9.51
C THR A 110 2.00 -10.96 9.63
N PHE A 111 1.14 -10.42 8.77
CA PHE A 111 0.72 -9.01 8.79
C PHE A 111 -0.07 -8.67 10.06
N ARG A 112 -0.83 -9.63 10.60
CA ARG A 112 -1.56 -9.48 11.88
C ARG A 112 -0.59 -9.39 13.06
N LEU A 113 0.48 -10.19 13.05
CA LEU A 113 1.49 -10.24 14.12
C LEU A 113 2.48 -9.07 14.03
N HIS A 114 2.91 -8.73 12.82
CA HIS A 114 3.99 -7.78 12.53
C HIS A 114 3.53 -6.73 11.51
N PRO A 115 2.66 -5.78 11.89
CA PRO A 115 2.22 -4.74 10.98
C PRO A 115 3.39 -3.83 10.60
N ALA A 116 3.61 -3.57 9.30
CA ALA A 116 4.69 -2.70 8.79
C ALA A 116 4.68 -1.29 9.41
N LEU A 117 3.47 -0.76 9.66
CA LEU A 117 3.25 0.56 10.25
C LEU A 117 2.33 0.46 11.47
N PRO A 118 2.83 0.08 12.66
CA PRO A 118 2.01 -0.15 13.85
C PRO A 118 1.16 1.07 14.28
N PHE A 119 1.66 2.29 14.00
CA PHE A 119 0.98 3.53 14.38
C PHE A 119 0.24 4.23 13.23
N LEU A 120 0.32 3.68 12.00
CA LEU A 120 -0.22 4.28 10.78
C LEU A 120 0.24 5.74 10.56
N VAL A 121 -0.17 6.35 9.45
CA VAL A 121 0.09 7.77 9.21
C VAL A 121 -0.85 8.61 10.09
N PRO A 122 -0.33 9.61 10.85
CA PRO A 122 -1.17 10.47 11.69
C PRO A 122 -2.33 11.10 10.91
N ARG A 123 -3.56 10.90 11.40
CA ARG A 123 -4.78 11.44 10.80
C ARG A 123 -5.20 12.71 11.53
N CYS A 124 -5.59 13.74 10.78
CA CYS A 124 -6.16 14.97 11.32
C CYS A 124 -7.55 15.18 10.72
N PRO A 125 -8.60 15.40 11.54
CA PRO A 125 -9.93 15.60 11.02
C PRO A 125 -10.03 16.94 10.29
N SER A 126 -10.75 16.95 9.15
CA SER A 126 -10.99 18.17 8.37
C SER A 126 -11.94 19.15 9.09
N GLN A 127 -12.76 18.65 10.01
CA GLN A 127 -13.72 19.42 10.79
C GLN A 127 -13.69 19.00 12.27
N SER A 128 -14.21 19.86 13.16
CA SER A 128 -14.26 19.55 14.59
C SER A 128 -15.25 18.42 14.87
N ASN A 129 -14.74 17.31 15.37
CA ASN A 129 -15.54 16.13 15.71
C ASN A 129 -15.32 15.73 17.16
N THR A 130 -16.34 15.12 17.74
CA THR A 130 -16.31 14.60 19.09
C THR A 130 -16.22 13.08 19.03
N VAL A 131 -15.17 12.51 19.63
CA VAL A 131 -15.07 11.05 19.78
C VAL A 131 -15.53 10.70 21.18
N VAL A 132 -16.70 10.08 21.27
CA VAL A 132 -17.28 9.63 22.54
C VAL A 132 -16.80 8.22 22.82
N HIS A 133 -16.10 8.03 23.94
CA HIS A 133 -15.71 6.71 24.42
C HIS A 133 -16.75 6.21 25.41
N LYS A 134 -17.42 5.08 25.15
CA LYS A 134 -18.56 4.61 25.96
C LYS A 134 -18.18 4.07 27.35
N SER A 135 -16.91 3.74 27.60
CA SER A 135 -16.48 3.07 28.84
C SER A 135 -16.20 4.01 30.01
N ASN A 136 -16.04 5.31 29.77
CA ASN A 136 -15.90 6.33 30.82
C ASN A 136 -16.45 7.64 30.26
N ASN A 137 -17.10 8.47 31.07
CA ASN A 137 -17.67 9.80 30.71
C ASN A 137 -16.61 10.84 30.26
N PHE A 138 -15.61 10.45 29.47
CA PHE A 138 -14.58 11.28 28.88
C PHE A 138 -14.92 11.58 27.43
N ILE A 139 -15.04 12.86 27.13
CA ILE A 139 -15.27 13.36 25.77
C ILE A 139 -13.95 13.92 25.24
N LYS A 140 -13.34 13.25 24.26
CA LYS A 140 -12.17 13.78 23.53
C LYS A 140 -12.65 14.61 22.35
N LYS A 141 -12.35 15.91 22.36
CA LYS A 141 -12.52 16.78 21.18
C LYS A 141 -11.23 16.74 20.35
N VAL A 142 -11.35 16.34 19.10
CA VAL A 142 -10.23 16.33 18.15
C VAL A 142 -10.42 17.52 17.21
N GLY A 143 -9.52 18.50 17.28
CA GLY A 143 -9.58 19.75 16.51
C GLY A 143 -8.35 19.97 15.64
N CYS A 144 -8.52 20.62 14.48
CA CYS A 144 -7.45 20.99 13.57
C CYS A 144 -6.91 22.39 13.90
N ARG A 145 -5.59 22.47 14.18
CA ARG A 145 -4.58 23.56 14.19
C ARG A 145 -4.93 25.04 14.49
N ARG A 146 -6.18 25.48 14.52
CA ARG A 146 -6.57 26.84 14.94
C ARG A 146 -6.80 26.80 16.44
N ALA A 147 -5.99 27.55 17.19
CA ALA A 147 -6.13 27.66 18.64
C ALA A 147 -7.54 28.17 18.97
N TYR A 148 -8.44 27.26 19.33
CA TYR A 148 -9.69 27.59 19.98
C TYR A 148 -9.46 27.47 21.47
N VAL A 149 -9.27 28.61 22.13
CA VAL A 149 -9.68 28.73 23.53
C VAL A 149 -11.20 28.63 23.50
N LYS A 150 -11.79 27.55 24.04
CA LYS A 150 -13.25 27.42 24.14
C LYS A 150 -13.69 27.10 25.57
N PRO A 151 -14.81 27.71 26.01
CA PRO A 151 -15.26 27.71 27.38
C PRO A 151 -15.80 26.34 27.79
N GLU A 152 -15.75 26.06 29.09
CA GLU A 152 -16.43 24.91 29.70
C GLU A 152 -17.92 24.93 29.33
N ILE A 153 -18.42 23.81 28.80
CA ILE A 153 -19.86 23.62 28.60
C ILE A 153 -20.22 22.34 29.35
N ASN A 154 -21.15 22.46 30.31
CA ASN A 154 -21.76 21.36 31.08
C ASN A 154 -20.81 20.52 31.96
N GLY A 155 -19.82 21.14 32.62
CA GLY A 155 -19.03 20.48 33.68
C GLY A 155 -18.15 19.31 33.23
N ASN A 156 -18.01 19.08 31.92
CA ASN A 156 -17.18 18.03 31.36
C ASN A 156 -15.76 18.54 31.07
N ARG A 157 -14.75 17.79 31.52
CA ARG A 157 -13.33 18.07 31.25
C ARG A 157 -12.97 17.63 29.83
N TYR A 158 -12.53 18.57 28.99
CA TYR A 158 -12.08 18.31 27.62
C TYR A 158 -10.56 18.47 27.53
N TYR A 159 -9.88 17.51 26.88
CA TYR A 159 -8.44 17.58 26.61
C TYR A 159 -8.21 17.76 25.11
N CYS A 160 -7.40 18.76 24.74
CA CYS A 160 -6.95 18.98 23.37
C CYS A 160 -5.58 18.33 23.18
N VAL A 161 -5.51 17.24 22.41
CA VAL A 161 -4.23 16.62 22.04
C VAL A 161 -3.62 17.44 20.90
N LYS A 162 -2.63 18.28 21.21
CA LYS A 162 -1.76 18.88 20.18
C LYS A 162 -0.86 17.77 19.64
N ILE A 163 -1.13 17.30 18.41
CA ILE A 163 -0.15 16.54 17.65
C ILE A 163 0.95 17.53 17.26
N LEU A 164 2.05 17.53 18.00
CA LEU A 164 3.25 18.29 17.64
C LEU A 164 3.72 17.77 16.28
N LYS A 165 3.73 18.66 15.27
CA LYS A 165 4.51 18.44 14.06
C LYS A 165 5.98 18.53 14.47
N ASN A 166 6.57 17.43 14.85
CA ASN A 166 8.02 17.21 14.78
C ASN A 166 8.21 15.74 14.40
N ALA A 167 7.96 15.45 13.13
CA ALA A 167 8.64 14.38 12.43
C ALA A 167 9.45 15.09 11.33
N SER A 168 10.53 15.75 11.75
CA SER A 168 11.71 15.79 10.87
C SER A 168 12.21 14.36 10.79
N LEU A 169 12.37 13.87 9.56
CA LEU A 169 13.22 12.76 9.13
C LEU A 169 13.46 11.65 10.15
N VAL A 170 12.71 10.55 10.01
CA VAL A 170 13.32 9.22 9.99
C VAL A 170 12.65 8.46 8.84
N ALA A 171 13.24 8.63 7.67
CA ALA A 171 13.35 7.69 6.55
C ALA A 171 14.53 8.22 5.72
#